data_AF-A0A850C9J9-F1
#
_entry.id   AF-A0A850C9J9-F1
#
_cell.length_a   1.000
_cell.length_b   1.000
_cell.length_c   1.000
_cell.angle_alpha   90.00
_cell.angle_beta   90.00
_cell.angle_gamma   90.00
#
_symmetry.space_group_name_H-M   'P 1'
#
loop_
_entity.id
_entity.type
_entity.pdbx_description
1 polymer ?
#
loop_
_entity_poly.entity_id
_entity_poly.type
_entity_poly.pdbx_seq_one_letter_code
_entity_poly.pdbx_strand_id
1 'polypeptide(L)'
;MTDMQPFERLAALSAHFQTEESLDEWDWSALFEYADGPAPDPASIVTVSELWCSSPEGGGSRDIALIAVLHDGQWATCVAWSDYTGFGCQQGVDWRINTTREAAISQGLDKESRAHLGLALPGEETTR
;
A
#
# COMPACT_ATOMS: atom_id res chain seq x y z
N MET A 1 -0.90 28.62 4.83
CA MET A 1 -0.39 27.25 4.70
C MET A 1 -0.97 26.75 3.39
N THR A 2 -0.12 26.43 2.42
CA THR A 2 -0.58 25.82 1.18
C THR A 2 -1.18 24.47 1.55
N ASP A 3 -2.43 24.23 1.15
CA ASP A 3 -3.08 22.94 1.30
C ASP A 3 -2.27 21.94 0.46
N MET A 4 -1.53 21.04 1.12
CA MET A 4 -0.74 20.03 0.40
C MET A 4 -1.69 19.18 -0.43
N GLN A 5 -1.30 18.88 -1.68
CA GLN A 5 -2.07 17.96 -2.50
C GLN A 5 -2.17 16.59 -1.79
N PRO A 6 -3.27 15.84 -1.99
CA PRO A 6 -3.52 14.61 -1.24
C PRO A 6 -2.37 13.60 -1.35
N PHE A 7 -1.69 13.53 -2.50
CA PHE A 7 -0.58 12.60 -2.72
C PHE A 7 0.75 13.07 -2.10
N GLU A 8 1.04 14.38 -2.08
CA GLU A 8 2.18 14.94 -1.32
C GLU A 8 2.05 14.61 0.17
N ARG A 9 0.82 14.67 0.68
CA ARG A 9 0.52 14.32 2.08
C ARG A 9 0.74 12.84 2.34
N LEU A 10 0.34 11.95 1.43
CA LEU A 10 0.57 10.51 1.57
C LEU A 10 2.06 10.16 1.48
N ALA A 11 2.81 10.81 0.59
CA ALA A 11 4.27 10.69 0.54
C ALA A 11 4.90 11.12 1.87
N ALA A 12 4.46 12.24 2.45
CA ALA A 12 4.93 12.69 3.76
C ALA A 12 4.55 11.72 4.90
N LEU A 13 3.35 11.15 4.87
CA LEU A 13 2.90 10.16 5.87
C LEU A 13 3.72 8.86 5.80
N SER A 14 4.23 8.50 4.62
CA SER A 14 5.00 7.27 4.41
C SER A 14 6.53 7.45 4.48
N ALA A 15 7.03 8.68 4.49
CA ALA A 15 8.47 8.98 4.45
C ALA A 15 9.31 8.40 5.61
N HIS A 16 8.68 7.96 6.70
CA HIS A 16 9.37 7.41 7.86
C HIS A 16 9.56 5.88 7.80
N PHE A 17 8.93 5.18 6.84
CA PHE A 17 9.11 3.75 6.66
C PHE A 17 10.47 3.46 6.00
N GLN A 18 11.12 2.39 6.47
CA GLN A 18 12.36 1.89 5.90
C GLN A 18 12.04 0.76 4.92
N THR A 19 11.66 1.13 3.71
CA THR A 19 11.44 0.22 2.58
C THR A 19 12.67 0.17 1.68
N GLU A 20 12.75 -0.82 0.79
CA GLU A 20 13.84 -0.89 -0.19
C GLU A 20 13.74 0.27 -1.19
N GLU A 21 12.52 0.59 -1.63
CA GLU A 21 12.21 1.74 -2.47
C GLU A 21 11.22 2.68 -1.75
N SER A 22 11.40 4.00 -1.88
CA SER A 22 10.47 4.99 -1.33
C SER A 22 9.33 5.31 -2.29
N LEU A 23 8.12 5.50 -1.76
CA LEU A 23 6.98 5.99 -2.54
C LEU A 23 6.94 7.53 -2.55
N ASP A 24 6.95 8.11 -3.73
CA ASP A 24 6.78 9.56 -3.92
C ASP A 24 5.33 9.94 -4.29
N GLU A 25 5.11 11.23 -4.61
CA GLU A 25 3.78 11.73 -4.99
C GLU A 25 3.21 11.00 -6.23
N TRP A 26 4.05 10.74 -7.23
CA TRP A 26 3.63 10.09 -8.46
C TRP A 26 3.23 8.64 -8.19
N ASP A 27 3.99 7.94 -7.36
CA ASP A 27 3.67 6.57 -6.95
C ASP A 27 2.33 6.49 -6.24
N TRP A 28 2.10 7.39 -5.29
CA TRP A 28 0.82 7.49 -4.61
C TRP A 28 -0.30 7.76 -5.60
N SER A 29 -0.14 8.73 -6.51
CA SER A 29 -1.14 9.00 -7.55
C SER A 29 -1.44 7.76 -8.40
N ALA A 30 -0.41 7.00 -8.81
CA ALA A 30 -0.56 5.80 -9.63
C ALA A 30 -1.38 4.71 -8.91
N LEU A 31 -1.18 4.53 -7.60
CA LEU A 31 -1.96 3.57 -6.81
C LEU A 31 -3.47 3.89 -6.81
N PHE A 32 -3.88 5.14 -6.96
CA PHE A 32 -5.30 5.48 -7.06
C PHE A 32 -5.81 5.49 -8.50
N GLU A 33 -5.00 5.96 -9.46
CA GLU A 33 -5.35 6.00 -10.87
C GLU A 33 -5.63 4.60 -11.44
N TYR A 34 -4.85 3.61 -11.01
CA TYR A 34 -4.85 2.27 -11.59
C TYR A 34 -5.54 1.21 -10.73
N ALA A 35 -6.28 1.63 -9.70
CA ALA A 35 -7.05 0.72 -8.86
C ALA A 35 -8.06 -0.09 -9.67
N ASP A 36 -8.00 -1.42 -9.57
CA ASP A 36 -9.02 -2.32 -10.09
C ASP A 36 -10.19 -2.41 -9.10
N GLY A 37 -11.04 -1.39 -9.10
CA GLY A 37 -12.22 -1.30 -8.25
C GLY A 37 -12.20 -0.10 -7.29
N PRO A 38 -12.98 -0.16 -6.19
CA PRO A 38 -13.14 0.98 -5.29
C PRO A 38 -11.87 1.21 -4.45
N ALA A 39 -11.11 2.24 -4.80
CA ALA A 39 -10.09 2.81 -3.94
C ALA A 39 -10.71 3.74 -2.87
N PRO A 40 -10.10 3.87 -1.68
CA PRO A 40 -10.49 4.91 -0.74
C PRO A 40 -10.22 6.30 -1.34
N ASP A 41 -10.90 7.33 -0.83
CA ASP A 41 -10.52 8.71 -1.12
C ASP A 41 -9.12 8.99 -0.54
N PRO A 42 -8.13 9.46 -1.31
CA PRO A 42 -6.78 9.67 -0.81
C PRO A 42 -6.71 10.71 0.32
N ALA A 43 -7.65 11.66 0.39
CA ALA A 43 -7.74 12.59 1.51
C ALA A 43 -8.29 11.93 2.78
N SER A 44 -9.01 10.81 2.67
CA SER A 44 -9.58 10.09 3.81
C SER A 44 -8.55 9.31 4.64
N ILE A 45 -7.39 8.98 4.08
CA ILE A 45 -6.32 8.23 4.77
C ILE A 45 -5.66 9.14 5.81
N VAL A 46 -5.73 8.81 7.10
CA VAL A 46 -5.10 9.61 8.17
C VAL A 46 -3.72 9.11 8.56
N THR A 47 -3.45 7.83 8.35
CA THR A 47 -2.20 7.18 8.78
C THR A 47 -1.92 5.99 7.87
N VAL A 48 -0.67 5.85 7.45
CA VAL A 48 -0.14 4.59 6.91
C VAL A 48 0.47 3.86 8.10
N SER A 49 -0.06 2.70 8.46
CA SER A 49 0.36 1.95 9.65
C SER A 49 1.42 0.90 9.32
N GLU A 50 1.34 0.31 8.13
CA GLU A 50 2.30 -0.64 7.62
C GLU A 50 2.56 -0.38 6.14
N LEU A 51 3.82 -0.45 5.71
CA LEU A 51 4.22 -0.25 4.32
C LEU A 51 5.44 -1.12 4.01
N TRP A 52 5.35 -1.81 2.88
CA TRP A 52 6.43 -2.50 2.22
C TRP A 52 6.43 -2.07 0.75
N CYS A 53 7.62 -1.78 0.24
CA CYS A 53 7.86 -1.46 -1.16
C CYS A 53 9.24 -2.01 -1.54
N SER A 54 9.29 -2.78 -2.61
CA SER A 54 10.51 -3.42 -3.12
C SER A 54 10.56 -3.33 -4.64
N SER A 55 11.78 -3.38 -5.17
CA SER A 55 12.00 -3.55 -6.60
C SER A 55 12.82 -4.83 -6.82
N PRO A 56 12.16 -5.99 -6.99
CA PRO A 56 12.86 -7.27 -7.09
C PRO A 56 13.84 -7.32 -8.29
N GLU A 57 13.70 -6.40 -9.25
CA GLU A 57 14.53 -6.30 -10.45
C GLU A 57 15.36 -5.02 -10.54
N GLY A 58 15.71 -4.41 -9.40
CA GLY A 58 16.71 -3.33 -9.34
C GLY A 58 16.27 -2.01 -9.99
N GLY A 59 15.00 -1.66 -9.82
CA GLY A 59 14.34 -0.45 -10.30
C GLY A 59 13.36 -0.67 -11.46
N GLY A 60 13.34 -1.89 -12.03
CA GLY A 60 12.46 -2.25 -13.14
C GLY A 60 11.02 -2.47 -12.68
N SER A 61 10.80 -3.45 -11.82
CA SER A 61 9.48 -3.77 -11.26
C SER A 61 9.27 -3.14 -9.88
N ARG A 62 8.03 -3.04 -9.44
CA ARG A 62 7.69 -2.61 -8.09
C ARG A 62 6.66 -3.55 -7.51
N ASP A 63 6.87 -3.96 -6.27
CA ASP A 63 5.87 -4.62 -5.44
C ASP A 63 5.62 -3.78 -4.21
N ILE A 64 4.34 -3.54 -3.92
CA ILE A 64 3.89 -2.64 -2.87
C ILE A 64 2.81 -3.36 -2.07
N ALA A 65 2.94 -3.34 -0.75
CA ALA A 65 1.87 -3.72 0.16
C ALA A 65 1.77 -2.70 1.29
N LEU A 66 0.56 -2.23 1.59
CA LEU A 66 0.36 -1.28 2.68
C LEU A 66 -0.97 -1.50 3.40
N ILE A 67 -1.01 -1.00 4.62
CA ILE A 67 -2.21 -0.85 5.43
C ILE A 67 -2.29 0.61 5.89
N ALA A 68 -3.48 1.19 5.78
CA ALA A 68 -3.79 2.54 6.16
C ALA A 68 -5.08 2.63 6.98
N VAL A 69 -5.15 3.63 7.84
CA VAL A 69 -6.34 3.96 8.63
C VAL A 69 -7.05 5.14 7.98
N LEU A 70 -8.37 5.05 7.85
CA LEU A 70 -9.23 6.09 7.29
C LEU A 70 -9.84 6.98 8.40
N HIS A 71 -10.33 8.16 8.02
CA HIS A 71 -10.94 9.13 8.94
C HIS A 71 -12.16 8.60 9.71
N ASP A 72 -12.86 7.61 9.17
CA ASP A 72 -14.02 6.94 9.78
C ASP A 72 -13.63 5.74 10.68
N GLY A 73 -12.34 5.47 10.83
CA GLY A 73 -11.80 4.36 11.60
C GLY A 73 -11.76 3.02 10.85
N GLN A 74 -12.15 2.99 9.57
CA GLN A 74 -11.96 1.83 8.72
C GLN A 74 -10.49 1.67 8.30
N TRP A 75 -10.17 0.49 7.80
CA TRP A 75 -8.83 0.10 7.41
C TRP A 75 -8.79 -0.13 5.91
N ALA A 76 -7.92 0.59 5.21
CA ALA A 76 -7.64 0.37 3.81
C ALA A 76 -6.36 -0.47 3.65
N THR A 77 -6.36 -1.37 2.70
CA THR A 77 -5.18 -2.11 2.26
C THR A 77 -4.98 -1.92 0.79
N CYS A 78 -3.72 -1.84 0.36
CA CYS A 78 -3.35 -1.87 -1.05
C CYS A 78 -2.29 -2.94 -1.25
N VAL A 79 -2.52 -3.79 -2.26
CA VAL A 79 -1.49 -4.63 -2.85
C VAL A 79 -1.36 -4.19 -4.31
N ALA A 80 -0.15 -3.80 -4.69
CA ALA A 80 0.11 -3.33 -6.03
C ALA A 80 1.42 -3.89 -6.58
N TRP A 81 1.45 -4.08 -7.89
CA TRP A 81 2.66 -4.44 -8.61
C TRP A 81 2.72 -3.73 -9.96
N SER A 82 3.93 -3.48 -10.45
CA SER A 82 4.20 -3.04 -11.82
C SER A 82 5.46 -3.72 -12.35
N ASP A 83 5.52 -3.98 -13.66
CA ASP A 83 6.71 -4.51 -14.32
C ASP A 83 7.71 -3.39 -14.71
N TYR A 84 8.77 -3.74 -15.45
CA TYR A 84 9.82 -2.84 -15.99
C TYR A 84 9.33 -1.56 -16.66
N THR A 85 8.09 -1.54 -17.14
CA THR A 85 7.52 -0.39 -17.84
C THR A 85 6.77 0.57 -16.91
N GLY A 86 6.66 0.23 -15.62
CA GLY A 86 6.01 1.01 -14.58
C GLY A 86 4.48 0.88 -14.59
N PHE A 87 3.85 1.60 -13.66
CA PHE A 87 2.39 1.70 -13.63
C PHE A 87 1.88 2.33 -14.95
N GLY A 88 0.96 1.64 -15.64
CA GLY A 88 0.29 2.04 -16.89
C GLY A 88 0.46 1.07 -18.05
N CYS A 89 1.37 0.08 -17.95
CA CYS A 89 1.66 -0.87 -19.03
C CYS A 89 1.38 -2.33 -18.63
N GLN A 90 2.04 -2.87 -17.60
CA GLN A 90 1.66 -4.13 -16.96
C GLN A 90 1.68 -3.95 -15.44
N GLN A 91 0.50 -3.98 -14.85
CA GLN A 91 0.31 -3.65 -13.44
C GLN A 91 -0.91 -4.35 -12.87
N GLY A 92 -0.98 -4.39 -11.55
CA GLY A 92 -2.22 -4.61 -10.82
C GLY A 92 -2.21 -3.74 -9.57
N VAL A 93 -3.34 -3.10 -9.27
CA VAL A 93 -3.54 -2.37 -8.01
C VAL A 93 -4.87 -2.80 -7.43
N ASP A 94 -4.84 -3.49 -6.29
CA ASP A 94 -6.04 -3.94 -5.58
C ASP A 94 -6.16 -3.17 -4.26
N TRP A 95 -7.25 -2.43 -4.10
CA TRP A 95 -7.60 -1.78 -2.84
C TRP A 95 -8.74 -2.52 -2.17
N ARG A 96 -8.63 -2.71 -0.86
CA ARG A 96 -9.73 -3.23 -0.04
C ARG A 96 -9.92 -2.40 1.21
N ILE A 97 -11.18 -2.22 1.58
CA ILE A 97 -11.59 -1.49 2.78
C ILE A 97 -12.32 -2.44 3.71
N ASN A 98 -11.83 -2.54 4.94
CA ASN A 98 -12.36 -3.41 5.97
C ASN A 98 -12.70 -2.61 7.24
N THR A 99 -13.63 -3.13 8.04
CA THR A 99 -14.08 -2.47 9.27
C THR A 99 -13.13 -2.68 10.46
N THR A 100 -12.25 -3.68 10.38
CA THR A 100 -11.28 -3.99 11.44
C THR A 100 -9.90 -4.25 10.85
N ARG A 101 -8.85 -4.03 11.67
CA ARG A 101 -7.46 -4.31 11.27
C ARG A 101 -7.25 -5.79 10.97
N GLU A 102 -7.85 -6.68 11.75
CA GLU A 102 -7.72 -8.13 11.54
C GLU A 102 -8.34 -8.57 10.21
N ALA A 103 -9.48 -7.98 9.81
CA ALA A 103 -10.06 -8.22 8.50
C ALA A 103 -9.20 -7.63 7.38
N ALA A 104 -8.63 -6.44 7.57
CA ALA A 104 -7.68 -5.84 6.64
C ALA A 104 -6.46 -6.73 6.41
N ILE A 105 -5.88 -7.31 7.46
CA ILE A 105 -4.73 -8.22 7.32
C ILE A 105 -5.14 -9.53 6.64
N SER A 106 -6.24 -10.15 7.08
CA SER A 106 -6.62 -11.49 6.62
C SER A 106 -7.27 -11.52 5.23
N GLN A 107 -7.94 -10.44 4.83
CA GLN A 107 -8.70 -10.35 3.58
C GLN A 107 -8.11 -9.32 2.62
N GLY A 108 -7.41 -8.32 3.11
CA GLY A 108 -6.83 -7.23 2.32
C GLY A 108 -5.47 -7.55 1.71
N LEU A 109 -4.69 -8.37 2.40
CA LEU A 109 -3.34 -8.74 1.97
C LEU A 109 -3.28 -10.21 1.55
N ASP A 110 -2.52 -10.49 0.50
CA ASP A 110 -2.12 -11.86 0.17
C ASP A 110 -1.02 -12.37 1.14
N LYS A 111 -0.66 -13.65 1.00
CA LYS A 111 0.29 -14.31 1.91
C LYS A 111 1.70 -13.71 1.84
N GLU A 112 2.16 -13.33 0.65
CA GLU A 112 3.50 -12.78 0.45
C GLU A 112 3.58 -11.38 1.05
N SER A 113 2.61 -10.52 0.74
CA SER A 113 2.46 -9.19 1.35
C SER A 113 2.46 -9.24 2.89
N ARG A 114 1.70 -10.19 3.48
CA ARG A 114 1.69 -10.40 4.93
C ARG A 114 3.05 -10.81 5.49
N ALA A 115 3.76 -11.71 4.80
CA ALA A 115 5.08 -12.17 5.23
C ALA A 115 6.10 -11.02 5.23
N HIS A 116 6.11 -10.19 4.19
CA HIS A 116 6.99 -9.02 4.10
C HIS A 116 6.68 -7.95 5.16
N LEU A 117 5.40 -7.74 5.48
CA LEU A 117 4.98 -6.84 6.54
C LEU A 117 5.14 -7.42 7.96
N GLY A 118 5.54 -8.70 8.10
CA GLY A 118 5.65 -9.37 9.39
C GLY A 118 4.30 -9.62 10.08
N LEU A 119 3.22 -9.69 9.31
CA LEU A 119 1.84 -9.82 9.77
C LEU A 119 1.35 -11.26 9.58
N ALA A 120 1.77 -12.19 10.43
CA ALA A 120 1.30 -13.57 10.37
C ALA A 120 -0.12 -13.71 10.94
N LEU A 121 -0.98 -14.48 10.27
CA LEU A 121 -2.27 -14.90 10.84
C LEU A 121 -2.07 -16.01 11.89
N PRO A 122 -3.02 -16.20 12.83
CA PRO A 122 -2.96 -17.30 13.78
C PRO A 122 -2.88 -18.65 13.05
N GLY A 123 -1.77 -19.36 13.22
CA GLY A 123 -1.50 -20.65 12.55
C GLY A 123 -0.63 -20.57 11.29
N GLU A 124 -0.24 -19.37 10.84
CA GLU A 124 0.85 -19.20 9.86
C GLU A 124 2.18 -19.19 10.62
N GLU A 125 2.93 -20.30 10.58
CA GLU A 125 4.27 -20.36 11.15
C GLU A 125 5.17 -19.33 10.44
N THR A 126 5.67 -18.35 11.18
CA THR A 126 6.66 -17.40 10.68
C THR A 126 7.99 -18.14 10.56
N THR A 127 8.21 -18.86 9.45
CA THR A 127 9.52 -19.42 9.15
C THR A 127 10.44 -18.26 8.80
N ARG A 128 11.16 -17.79 9.82
CA ARG A 128 12.26 -16.84 9.70
C ARG A 128 13.56 -17.57 9.42
#